data_AF-A0A498H7F1-F1
#
_entry.id   AF-A0A498H7F1-F1
#
_cell.length_a   1.000
_cell.length_b   1.000
_cell.length_c   1.000
_cell.angle_alpha   90.00
_cell.angle_beta   90.00
_cell.angle_gamma   90.00
#
_symmetry.space_group_name_H-M   'P 1'
#
loop_
_entity.id
_entity.type
_entity.pdbx_description
1 polymer ?
#
loop_
_entity_poly.entity_id
_entity_poly.type
_entity_poly.pdbx_seq_one_letter_code
_entity_poly.pdbx_strand_id
1 'polypeptide(L)'
;MENEDKIKELNNAFHRNSGQILGMALHIETQLDYFIANYFANPQSYRTFVLKDLIIFDMAFGRKTKIFVDICKTEKIDENWLKEIREAIGFVQRIRNRVAHDQATFYQQEEKIVLQKKKSVTYKKDELEITDALVDKVDKNRLFCLQEISKIAIKISELEKENLGC
;
A
#
# COMPACT_ATOMS: atom_id res chain seq x y z
N MET A 1 24.09 -8.32 29.80
CA MET A 1 23.97 -9.58 29.05
C MET A 1 22.52 -9.93 28.76
N GLU A 2 21.70 -10.56 29.64
CA GLU A 2 20.32 -10.97 29.26
C GLU A 2 19.41 -9.83 28.75
N ASN A 3 19.57 -8.61 29.28
CA ASN A 3 18.74 -7.47 28.87
C ASN A 3 19.18 -6.84 27.53
N GLU A 4 20.46 -6.96 27.18
CA GLU A 4 20.99 -6.41 25.92
C GLU A 4 20.58 -7.28 24.73
N ASP A 5 20.58 -8.59 24.89
CA ASP A 5 20.17 -9.53 23.85
C ASP A 5 18.68 -9.38 23.52
N LYS A 6 17.82 -9.23 24.54
CA LYS A 6 16.39 -8.96 24.34
C LYS A 6 16.11 -7.64 23.62
N ILE A 7 16.78 -6.56 24.02
CA ILE A 7 16.65 -5.25 23.35
C ILE A 7 17.08 -5.35 21.88
N LYS A 8 18.14 -6.10 21.60
CA LYS A 8 18.62 -6.33 20.24
C LYS A 8 17.62 -7.13 19.41
N GLU A 9 17.03 -8.20 19.97
CA GLU A 9 15.98 -8.97 19.31
C GLU A 9 14.75 -8.12 18.98
N LEU A 10 14.31 -7.30 19.94
CA LEU A 10 13.19 -6.39 19.76
C LEU A 10 13.46 -5.38 18.64
N ASN A 11 14.64 -4.78 18.63
CA ASN A 11 15.02 -3.82 17.60
C ASN A 11 15.12 -4.46 16.22
N ASN A 12 15.66 -5.68 16.14
CA ASN A 12 15.72 -6.46 14.91
C ASN A 12 14.31 -6.78 14.38
N ALA A 13 13.39 -7.23 15.24
CA ALA A 13 12.01 -7.50 14.89
C ALA A 13 11.32 -6.23 14.37
N PHE A 14 11.47 -5.11 15.08
CA PHE A 14 10.91 -3.81 14.67
C PHE A 14 11.39 -3.38 13.28
N HIS A 15 12.71 -3.44 13.00
CA HIS A 15 13.26 -3.05 11.71
C HIS A 15 12.86 -4.01 10.58
N ARG A 16 12.88 -5.32 10.83
CA ARG A 16 12.42 -6.33 9.88
C ARG A 16 10.97 -6.09 9.47
N ASN A 17 10.09 -5.94 10.46
CA ASN A 17 8.66 -5.77 10.25
C ASN A 17 8.35 -4.44 9.56
N SER A 18 9.07 -3.38 9.92
CA SER A 18 9.01 -2.09 9.22
C SER A 18 9.39 -2.23 7.75
N GLY A 19 10.49 -2.91 7.45
CA GLY A 19 10.92 -3.19 6.07
C GLY A 19 9.89 -3.96 5.27
N GLN A 20 9.27 -4.98 5.86
CA GLN A 20 8.20 -5.76 5.23
C GLN A 20 6.99 -4.89 4.89
N ILE A 21 6.51 -4.07 5.83
CA ILE A 21 5.38 -3.16 5.61
C ILE A 21 5.67 -2.17 4.47
N LEU A 22 6.88 -1.59 4.43
CA LEU A 22 7.29 -0.69 3.36
C LEU A 22 7.29 -1.40 2.00
N GLY A 23 7.83 -2.63 1.93
CA GLY A 23 7.83 -3.44 0.72
C GLY A 23 6.43 -3.86 0.27
N MET A 24 5.54 -4.19 1.21
CA MET A 24 4.15 -4.54 0.92
C MET A 24 3.38 -3.39 0.27
N ALA A 25 3.57 -2.17 0.78
CA ALA A 25 2.97 -0.98 0.20
C ALA A 25 3.54 -0.66 -1.20
N LEU A 26 4.85 -0.79 -1.38
CA LEU A 26 5.51 -0.63 -2.68
C LEU A 26 4.97 -1.62 -3.73
N HIS A 27 4.62 -2.84 -3.33
CA HIS A 27 4.04 -3.84 -4.23
C HIS A 27 2.66 -3.38 -4.75
N ILE A 28 1.79 -2.85 -3.89
CA ILE A 28 0.50 -2.28 -4.32
C ILE A 28 0.74 -1.11 -5.27
N GLU A 29 1.68 -0.23 -4.93
CA GLU A 29 2.00 0.94 -5.75
C GLU A 29 2.49 0.55 -7.14
N THR A 30 3.40 -0.44 -7.22
CA THR A 30 3.87 -0.99 -8.50
C THR A 30 2.72 -1.59 -9.31
N GLN A 31 1.76 -2.25 -8.66
CA GLN A 31 0.60 -2.82 -9.36
C GLN A 31 -0.33 -1.73 -9.90
N LEU A 32 -0.51 -0.62 -9.18
CA LEU A 32 -1.23 0.54 -9.68
C LEU A 32 -0.50 1.17 -10.88
N ASP A 33 0.83 1.23 -10.85
CA ASP A 33 1.63 1.76 -11.96
C ASP A 33 1.38 0.97 -13.25
N TYR A 34 1.42 -0.36 -13.15
CA TYR A 34 1.10 -1.25 -14.27
C TYR A 34 -0.35 -1.11 -14.73
N PHE A 35 -1.30 -1.07 -13.81
CA PHE A 35 -2.72 -0.91 -14.13
C PHE A 35 -2.97 0.37 -14.93
N ILE A 36 -2.48 1.51 -14.42
CA ILE A 36 -2.70 2.83 -15.03
C ILE A 36 -2.02 2.90 -16.40
N ALA A 37 -0.78 2.43 -16.51
CA ALA A 37 -0.05 2.45 -17.77
C ALA A 37 -0.74 1.59 -18.84
N ASN A 38 -1.22 0.40 -18.48
CA ASN A 38 -1.94 -0.47 -19.40
C ASN A 38 -3.28 0.13 -19.83
N TYR A 39 -4.04 0.75 -18.91
CA TYR A 39 -5.32 1.38 -19.27
C TYR A 39 -5.17 2.44 -20.36
N PHE A 40 -4.14 3.28 -20.29
CA PHE A 40 -3.94 4.36 -21.28
C PHE A 40 -3.14 3.94 -22.53
N ALA A 41 -2.40 2.83 -22.46
CA ALA A 41 -1.46 2.45 -23.52
C ALA A 41 -1.42 0.93 -23.73
N ASN A 42 -2.58 0.33 -24.00
CA ASN A 42 -2.73 -1.05 -24.47
C ASN A 42 -2.94 -1.07 -26.00
N PRO A 43 -2.29 -1.98 -26.78
CA PRO A 43 -1.30 -2.97 -26.37
C PRO A 43 0.02 -2.37 -25.88
N GLN A 44 0.73 -3.12 -25.02
CA GLN A 44 2.01 -2.68 -24.46
C GLN A 44 3.02 -2.35 -25.57
N SER A 45 3.53 -1.12 -25.53
CA SER A 45 4.51 -0.60 -26.47
C SER A 45 5.53 0.28 -25.76
N TYR A 46 6.49 0.84 -26.49
CA TYR A 46 7.41 1.85 -25.96
C TYR A 46 6.69 3.00 -25.23
N ARG A 47 5.49 3.38 -25.69
CA ARG A 47 4.68 4.42 -25.04
C ARG A 47 4.24 4.03 -23.62
N THR A 48 3.95 2.75 -23.39
CA THR A 48 3.57 2.22 -22.08
C THR A 48 4.74 2.34 -21.10
N PHE A 49 5.96 2.02 -21.54
CA PHE A 49 7.17 2.18 -20.73
C PHE A 49 7.45 3.65 -20.42
N VAL A 50 7.38 4.53 -21.42
CA VAL A 50 7.57 5.98 -21.22
C VAL A 50 6.55 6.55 -20.23
N LEU A 51 5.27 6.21 -20.40
CA LEU A 51 4.21 6.68 -19.50
C LEU A 51 4.42 6.14 -18.07
N LYS A 52 4.72 4.85 -17.93
CA LYS A 52 4.96 4.22 -16.64
C LYS A 52 6.18 4.83 -15.94
N ASP A 53 7.33 4.84 -16.60
CA ASP A 53 8.61 5.12 -15.97
C ASP A 53 8.91 6.62 -15.84
N LEU A 54 8.45 7.46 -16.77
CA LEU A 54 8.73 8.91 -16.73
C LEU A 54 7.62 9.74 -16.08
N ILE A 55 6.41 9.21 -15.97
CA ILE A 55 5.25 9.99 -15.51
C ILE A 55 4.61 9.33 -14.29
N ILE A 56 4.27 8.04 -14.37
CA ILE A 56 3.51 7.38 -13.30
C ILE A 56 4.40 7.05 -12.12
N PHE A 57 5.60 6.52 -12.34
CA PHE A 57 6.51 6.06 -11.28
C PHE A 57 6.76 7.13 -10.21
N ASP A 58 7.01 8.38 -10.63
CA ASP A 58 7.28 9.53 -9.75
C ASP A 58 6.03 10.08 -9.04
N MET A 59 4.82 9.61 -9.37
CA MET A 59 3.62 10.05 -8.68
C MET A 59 3.56 9.51 -7.26
N ALA A 60 3.05 10.32 -6.34
CA ALA A 60 2.77 9.86 -4.99
C ALA A 60 1.70 8.75 -5.00
N PHE A 61 1.86 7.75 -4.14
CA PHE A 61 0.91 6.64 -3.95
C PHE A 61 -0.57 7.10 -3.91
N GLY A 62 -0.90 8.15 -3.13
CA GLY A 62 -2.27 8.66 -3.05
C GLY A 62 -2.81 9.21 -4.39
N ARG A 63 -1.94 9.75 -5.24
CA ARG A 63 -2.33 10.20 -6.59
C ARG A 63 -2.62 9.02 -7.50
N LYS A 64 -1.80 7.97 -7.45
CA LYS A 64 -2.00 6.71 -8.20
C LYS A 64 -3.33 6.06 -7.82
N THR A 65 -3.62 5.96 -6.52
CA THR A 65 -4.92 5.44 -6.02
C THR A 65 -6.09 6.27 -6.53
N LYS A 66 -5.98 7.60 -6.56
CA LYS A 66 -7.02 8.47 -7.10
C LYS A 66 -7.28 8.20 -8.59
N ILE A 67 -6.22 8.11 -9.40
CA ILE A 67 -6.34 7.82 -10.83
C ILE A 67 -7.01 6.46 -11.05
N PHE A 68 -6.60 5.42 -10.31
CA PHE A 68 -7.24 4.11 -10.35
C PHE A 68 -8.75 4.18 -10.07
N VAL A 69 -9.16 4.90 -9.02
CA VAL A 69 -10.57 5.09 -8.67
C VAL A 69 -11.32 5.86 -9.77
N ASP A 70 -10.72 6.88 -10.36
CA ASP A 70 -11.33 7.68 -11.42
C ASP A 70 -11.52 6.84 -12.71
N ILE A 71 -10.55 5.97 -13.03
CA ILE A 71 -10.68 4.97 -14.11
C ILE A 71 -11.85 4.03 -13.82
N CYS A 72 -11.88 3.41 -12.64
CA CYS A 72 -12.95 2.46 -12.27
C CYS A 72 -14.35 3.08 -12.37
N LYS A 73 -14.51 4.35 -11.97
CA LYS A 73 -15.77 5.09 -12.11
C LYS A 73 -16.15 5.34 -13.56
N THR A 74 -15.17 5.68 -14.40
CA THR A 74 -15.37 5.88 -15.84
C THR A 74 -15.87 4.59 -16.50
N GLU A 75 -15.28 3.46 -16.11
CA GLU A 75 -15.66 2.12 -16.58
C GLU A 75 -16.88 1.52 -15.85
N LYS A 76 -17.55 2.30 -14.99
CA LYS A 76 -18.75 1.89 -14.24
C LYS A 76 -18.57 0.60 -13.42
N ILE A 77 -17.39 0.41 -12.84
CA ILE A 77 -17.14 -0.66 -11.87
C ILE A 77 -18.02 -0.44 -10.64
N ASP A 78 -18.51 -1.54 -10.06
CA ASP A 78 -19.38 -1.53 -8.88
C ASP A 78 -18.80 -0.70 -7.73
N GLU A 79 -19.60 0.21 -7.17
CA GLU A 79 -19.14 1.16 -6.15
C GLU A 79 -18.81 0.48 -4.82
N ASN A 80 -19.51 -0.59 -4.45
CA ASN A 80 -19.25 -1.31 -3.21
C ASN A 80 -17.90 -2.05 -3.30
N TRP A 81 -17.67 -2.71 -4.43
CA TRP A 81 -16.40 -3.35 -4.74
C TRP A 81 -15.24 -2.35 -4.70
N LEU A 82 -15.42 -1.19 -5.35
CA LEU A 82 -14.39 -0.13 -5.35
C LEU A 82 -14.14 0.45 -3.95
N LYS A 83 -15.18 0.54 -3.12
CA LYS A 83 -15.07 0.99 -1.73
C LYS A 83 -14.19 0.05 -0.90
N GLU A 84 -14.40 -1.27 -1.00
CA GLU A 84 -13.59 -2.26 -0.28
C GLU A 84 -12.11 -2.18 -0.65
N ILE A 85 -11.81 -2.08 -1.95
CA ILE A 85 -10.43 -1.94 -2.45
C ILE A 85 -9.79 -0.66 -1.91
N ARG A 86 -10.52 0.47 -1.95
CA ARG A 86 -10.02 1.76 -1.46
C ARG A 86 -9.76 1.72 0.05
N GLU A 87 -10.60 1.05 0.83
CA GLU A 87 -10.41 0.90 2.26
C GLU A 87 -9.17 0.06 2.58
N ALA A 88 -8.95 -1.03 1.84
CA ALA A 88 -7.77 -1.88 1.97
C ALA A 88 -6.47 -1.16 1.58
N ILE A 89 -6.44 -0.47 0.42
CA ILE A 89 -5.30 0.36 0.00
C ILE A 89 -5.04 1.44 1.06
N GLY A 90 -6.11 2.11 1.51
CA GLY A 90 -6.02 3.16 2.53
C GLY A 90 -5.47 2.64 3.86
N PHE A 91 -5.82 1.41 4.26
CA PHE A 91 -5.23 0.78 5.43
C PHE A 91 -3.72 0.60 5.28
N VAL A 92 -3.26 -0.03 4.20
CA VAL A 92 -1.83 -0.28 3.95
C VAL A 92 -1.06 1.04 3.86
N GLN A 93 -1.58 2.02 3.13
CA GLN A 93 -0.96 3.34 2.99
C GLN A 93 -0.83 4.07 4.32
N ARG A 94 -1.85 4.01 5.19
CA ARG A 94 -1.78 4.61 6.53
C ARG A 94 -0.67 4.01 7.36
N ILE A 95 -0.57 2.68 7.42
CA ILE A 95 0.47 2.00 8.20
C ILE A 95 1.87 2.29 7.63
N ARG A 96 2.05 2.22 6.31
CA ARG A 96 3.29 2.61 5.62
C ARG A 96 3.73 4.02 5.98
N ASN A 97 2.81 4.97 5.95
CA ASN A 97 3.12 6.38 6.26
C ASN A 97 3.55 6.55 7.71
N ARG A 98 2.96 5.79 8.65
CA ARG A 98 3.42 5.77 10.03
C ARG A 98 4.84 5.24 10.13
N VAL A 99 5.11 4.07 9.54
CA VAL A 99 6.47 3.47 9.52
C VAL A 99 7.51 4.43 8.93
N ALA A 100 7.17 5.17 7.86
CA ALA A 100 8.10 6.05 7.17
C ALA A 100 8.35 7.41 7.86
N HIS A 101 7.42 7.88 8.70
CA HIS A 101 7.43 9.28 9.16
C HIS A 101 7.28 9.50 10.67
N ASP A 102 6.72 8.53 11.40
CA ASP A 102 6.59 8.61 12.85
C ASP A 102 7.96 8.36 13.53
N GLN A 103 8.09 8.83 14.76
CA GLN A 103 9.29 8.60 15.58
C GLN A 103 9.15 7.29 16.36
N ALA A 104 10.17 6.44 16.29
CA ALA A 104 10.27 5.25 17.12
C ALA A 104 10.64 5.64 18.56
N THR A 105 9.87 5.14 19.53
CA THR A 105 10.07 5.35 20.97
C THR A 105 10.16 3.99 21.67
N PHE A 106 11.17 3.80 22.49
CA PHE A 106 11.36 2.58 23.28
C PHE A 106 10.80 2.76 24.69
N TYR A 107 9.87 1.89 25.09
CA TYR A 107 9.34 1.82 26.43
C TYR A 107 10.04 0.72 27.23
N GLN A 108 11.00 1.12 28.06
CA GLN A 108 11.87 0.20 28.79
C GLN A 108 11.13 -0.71 29.78
N GLN A 109 10.06 -0.23 30.42
CA GLN A 109 9.27 -1.03 31.38
C GLN A 109 8.37 -2.07 30.71
N GLU A 110 7.95 -1.80 29.48
CA GLU A 110 7.05 -2.67 28.71
C GLU A 110 7.80 -3.48 27.64
N GLU A 111 9.13 -3.33 27.58
CA GLU A 111 10.02 -3.96 26.60
C GLU A 111 9.48 -3.87 25.15
N LYS A 112 9.01 -2.68 24.72
CA LYS A 112 8.39 -2.50 23.39
C LYS A 112 8.86 -1.24 22.66
N ILE A 113 8.85 -1.29 21.33
CA ILE A 113 9.07 -0.13 20.45
C ILE A 113 7.74 0.24 19.80
N VAL A 114 7.36 1.51 19.93
CA VAL A 114 6.17 2.06 19.27
C VAL A 114 6.53 3.23 18.37
N LEU A 115 5.70 3.44 17.36
CA LEU A 115 5.71 4.63 16.53
C LEU A 115 4.77 5.69 17.09
N GLN A 116 5.29 6.91 17.24
CA GLN A 116 4.54 8.07 17.69
C GLN A 116 4.66 9.21 16.68
N LYS A 117 3.55 9.92 16.43
CA LYS A 117 3.60 11.15 15.66
C LYS A 117 4.45 12.19 16.39
N LYS A 118 5.30 12.90 15.66
CA LYS A 118 6.16 13.98 16.19
C LYS A 118 5.41 15.03 17.02
N LYS A 119 4.14 15.30 16.69
CA LYS A 119 3.29 16.28 17.40
C LYS A 119 2.54 15.70 18.61
N SER A 120 2.57 14.39 18.81
CA SER A 120 1.82 13.68 19.84
C SER A 120 2.67 13.29 21.05
N VAL A 121 3.93 13.71 21.12
CA VAL A 121 4.82 13.47 22.28
C VAL A 121 4.20 14.00 23.59
N THR A 122 3.26 14.95 23.50
CA THR A 122 2.50 15.50 24.63
C THR A 122 1.21 14.72 24.98
N TYR A 123 0.68 13.88 24.09
CA TYR A 123 -0.58 13.15 24.28
C TYR A 123 -0.45 11.68 23.81
N LYS A 124 -0.36 10.73 24.76
CA LYS A 124 -0.23 9.25 24.59
C LYS A 124 -1.27 8.54 23.68
N LYS A 125 -2.12 9.25 22.94
CA LYS A 125 -3.31 8.68 22.26
C LYS A 125 -3.06 8.11 20.86
N ASP A 126 -1.85 8.20 20.31
CA ASP A 126 -1.62 7.80 18.90
C ASP A 126 -0.34 6.97 18.72
N GLU A 127 -0.26 5.87 19.46
CA GLU A 127 0.84 4.89 19.38
C GLU A 127 0.50 3.78 18.39
N LEU A 128 1.52 3.27 17.69
CA LEU A 128 1.42 2.05 16.88
C LEU A 128 2.60 1.15 17.16
N GLU A 129 2.30 -0.06 17.62
CA GLU A 129 3.29 -1.10 17.78
C GLU A 129 3.43 -1.91 16.49
N ILE A 130 4.68 -2.15 16.06
CA ILE A 130 4.97 -2.87 14.83
C ILE A 130 5.20 -4.36 15.13
N THR A 131 4.09 -5.09 15.29
CA THR A 131 4.09 -6.52 15.62
C THR A 131 3.96 -7.41 14.38
N ASP A 132 4.31 -8.69 14.50
CA ASP A 132 4.11 -9.67 13.42
C ASP A 132 2.62 -9.78 13.04
N ALA A 133 1.70 -9.69 14.00
CA ALA A 133 0.25 -9.69 13.74
C ALA A 133 -0.20 -8.47 12.90
N LEU A 134 0.44 -7.31 13.09
CA LEU A 134 0.21 -6.14 12.23
C LEU A 134 0.73 -6.40 10.82
N VAL A 135 1.93 -6.99 10.69
CA VAL A 135 2.52 -7.37 9.39
C VAL A 135 1.58 -8.30 8.64
N ASP A 136 1.07 -9.35 9.28
CA ASP A 136 0.11 -10.28 8.68
C ASP A 136 -1.17 -9.58 8.23
N LYS A 137 -1.67 -8.62 9.02
CA LYS A 137 -2.86 -7.84 8.65
C LYS A 137 -2.60 -6.94 7.45
N VAL A 138 -1.42 -6.31 7.38
CA VAL A 138 -0.99 -5.52 6.21
C VAL A 138 -0.87 -6.42 4.99
N ASP A 139 -0.29 -7.61 5.14
CA ASP A 139 -0.11 -8.56 4.04
C ASP A 139 -1.44 -9.07 3.48
N LYS A 140 -2.40 -9.41 4.34
CA LYS A 140 -3.77 -9.77 3.92
C LYS A 140 -4.42 -8.68 3.08
N ASN A 141 -4.30 -7.42 3.51
CA ASN A 141 -4.84 -6.29 2.75
C ASN A 141 -4.07 -6.09 1.44
N ARG A 142 -2.74 -6.25 1.44
CA ARG A 142 -1.94 -6.21 0.21
C ARG A 142 -2.41 -7.27 -0.79
N LEU A 143 -2.50 -8.53 -0.38
CA LEU A 143 -2.91 -9.63 -1.25
C LEU A 143 -4.29 -9.40 -1.84
N PHE A 144 -5.25 -8.98 -1.01
CA PHE A 144 -6.58 -8.57 -1.46
C PHE A 144 -6.49 -7.47 -2.53
N CYS A 145 -5.76 -6.38 -2.27
CA CYS A 145 -5.61 -5.29 -3.23
C CYS A 145 -5.03 -5.78 -4.58
N LEU A 146 -3.98 -6.59 -4.56
CA LEU A 146 -3.34 -7.09 -5.78
C LEU A 146 -4.29 -7.96 -6.61
N GLN A 147 -5.04 -8.85 -5.94
CA GLN A 147 -6.04 -9.70 -6.60
C GLN A 147 -7.15 -8.86 -7.21
N GLU A 148 -7.73 -7.93 -6.46
CA GLU A 148 -8.87 -7.14 -6.93
C GLU A 148 -8.50 -6.15 -8.02
N ILE A 149 -7.33 -5.49 -7.95
CA ILE A 149 -6.83 -4.64 -9.05
C ILE A 149 -6.68 -5.46 -10.34
N SER A 150 -6.19 -6.70 -10.23
CA SER A 150 -6.01 -7.59 -11.38
C SER A 150 -7.36 -8.03 -11.97
N LYS A 151 -8.34 -8.35 -11.12
CA LYS A 151 -9.71 -8.68 -11.55
C LYS A 151 -10.38 -7.52 -12.27
N ILE A 152 -10.21 -6.29 -11.79
CA ILE A 152 -10.74 -5.10 -12.45
C ILE A 152 -10.08 -4.91 -13.82
N ALA A 153 -8.77 -5.10 -13.94
CA ALA A 153 -8.09 -4.99 -15.24
C ALA A 153 -8.67 -5.97 -16.27
N ILE A 154 -8.93 -7.23 -15.85
CA ILE A 154 -9.59 -8.23 -16.69
C ILE A 154 -10.99 -7.77 -17.08
N LYS A 155 -11.78 -7.32 -16.09
CA LYS A 155 -13.16 -6.88 -16.32
C LYS A 155 -13.26 -5.72 -17.31
N ILE A 156 -12.38 -4.73 -17.19
CA ILE A 156 -12.30 -3.60 -18.13
C ILE A 156 -11.98 -4.11 -19.54
N SER A 157 -11.01 -5.01 -19.67
CA SER A 157 -10.66 -5.60 -20.98
C SER A 157 -11.82 -6.39 -21.60
N GLU A 158 -12.63 -7.08 -20.80
CA GLU A 158 -13.85 -7.76 -21.27
C GLU A 158 -14.90 -6.77 -21.78
N LEU A 159 -15.13 -5.68 -21.03
CA LEU A 159 -16.07 -4.62 -21.42
C LEU A 159 -15.64 -3.92 -22.73
N GLU A 160 -14.34 -3.72 -22.94
CA GLU A 160 -13.81 -3.16 -24.19
C GLU A 160 -14.12 -4.08 -25.40
N LYS A 161 -13.99 -5.40 -25.23
CA LYS A 161 -14.29 -6.37 -26.29
C LYS A 161 -15.78 -6.39 -26.64
N GLU A 162 -16.65 -6.36 -25.62
CA GLU A 162 -18.11 -6.29 -25.80
C GLU A 162 -18.52 -5.02 -26.56
N ASN A 163 -17.90 -3.88 -26.23
CA ASN A 163 -18.18 -2.60 -26.90
C ASN A 163 -17.66 -2.51 -28.34
N LEU A 164 -16.60 -3.25 -28.67
CA LEU A 164 -16.00 -3.29 -30.01
C LEU A 164 -16.67 -4.30 -30.96
N GLY A 165 -17.71 -5.01 -30.50
CA GLY A 165 -18.55 -5.85 -31.37
C GLY A 165 -17.80 -7.03 -32.00
N CYS A 166 -16.90 -7.67 -31.24
CA CYS A 166 -16.35 -8.98 -31.60
C CYS A 166 -17.15 -10.11 -30.94
#